data_AF-Q5ZFR4-F1
#
_entry.id   AF-Q5ZFR4-F1
#
_cell.length_a   1.000
_cell.length_b   1.000
_cell.length_c   1.000
_cell.angle_alpha   90.00
_cell.angle_beta   90.00
_cell.angle_gamma   90.00
#
_symmetry.space_group_name_H-M   'P 1'
#
loop_
_entity.id
_entity.type
_entity.pdbx_description
1 polymer ?
#
loop_
_entity_poly.entity_id
_entity_poly.type
_entity_poly.pdbx_seq_one_letter_code
_entity_poly.pdbx_strand_id
1 'polypeptide(L)'
;AGERFTVYVIVPMWPEGLPESASVQAILDWQRRTMEMMYKDVIQAFQARGIQDDPRKYLTFFCVGNREVKKSGEYEPSQQPEPDSDYGRAQAARRFMIYVHAKMMIVDDEYIIVGSANINQRSMDGARDSEIAMGAYQPYHLAARQPARGDIHGFRMSLWYEHLGMLDDSFVRPESEECVQKVNTIADRYWDLFAAEELERDLPGHLLRYPVAVSSEGTITELPGQEFFPDTKARVLGTKSDFLPPILTT
;
A
#
# COMPACT_ATOMS: atom_id res chain seq x y z
N ALA A 1 5.13 26.32 4.20
CA ALA A 1 4.80 26.47 5.63
C ALA A 1 5.93 26.01 6.54
N GLY A 2 6.73 24.99 6.17
CA GLY A 2 7.74 24.43 7.08
C GLY A 2 7.11 23.57 8.19
N GLU A 3 5.84 23.20 7.99
CA GLU A 3 5.05 22.39 8.90
C GLU A 3 5.24 20.92 8.56
N ARG A 4 5.25 20.06 9.59
CA ARG A 4 5.39 18.62 9.42
C ARG A 4 4.08 18.03 8.92
N PHE A 5 4.16 17.20 7.88
CA PHE A 5 3.02 16.50 7.30
C PHE A 5 3.49 15.18 6.68
N THR A 6 2.66 14.13 6.76
CA THR A 6 2.97 12.82 6.19
C THR A 6 1.71 12.19 5.61
N VAL A 7 1.84 11.58 4.43
CA VAL A 7 0.78 10.81 3.76
C VAL A 7 1.18 9.34 3.73
N TYR A 8 0.30 8.48 4.22
CA TYR A 8 0.43 7.02 4.19
C TYR A 8 -0.64 6.47 3.25
N VAL A 9 -0.22 5.72 2.23
CA VAL A 9 -1.14 5.13 1.25
C VAL A 9 -0.98 3.62 1.27
N ILE A 10 -2.06 2.89 1.51
CA ILE A 10 -2.09 1.42 1.46
C ILE A 10 -2.95 1.01 0.26
N VAL A 11 -2.36 0.29 -0.68
CA VAL A 11 -3.01 -0.25 -1.89
C VAL A 11 -2.88 -1.78 -1.91
N PRO A 12 -3.71 -2.51 -2.67
CA PRO A 12 -3.42 -3.93 -2.87
C PRO A 12 -2.10 -4.07 -3.64
N MET A 13 -1.42 -5.21 -3.49
CA MET A 13 -0.15 -5.45 -4.20
C MET A 13 -0.35 -5.31 -5.72
N TRP A 14 -1.45 -5.88 -6.23
CA TRP A 14 -2.05 -5.59 -7.53
C TRP A 14 -3.59 -5.64 -7.41
N PRO A 15 -4.36 -4.97 -8.29
CA PRO A 15 -5.82 -5.09 -8.31
C PRO A 15 -6.25 -6.52 -8.66
N GLU A 16 -7.37 -6.98 -8.09
CA GLU A 16 -7.87 -8.36 -8.25
C GLU A 16 -7.97 -8.79 -9.72
N GLY A 17 -7.47 -10.00 -9.99
CA GLY A 17 -7.37 -10.58 -11.32
C GLY A 17 -6.03 -11.29 -11.53
N LEU A 18 -5.87 -11.92 -12.70
CA LEU A 18 -4.57 -12.44 -13.12
C LEU A 18 -3.60 -11.27 -13.30
N PRO A 19 -2.46 -11.24 -12.58
CA PRO A 19 -1.62 -10.05 -12.52
C PRO A 19 -0.92 -9.74 -13.86
N GLU A 20 -0.76 -10.73 -14.73
CA GLU A 20 -0.26 -10.57 -16.11
C GLU A 20 -1.31 -10.06 -17.09
N SER A 21 -2.60 -10.04 -16.70
CA SER A 21 -3.66 -9.61 -17.59
C SER A 21 -3.49 -8.15 -18.02
N ALA A 22 -3.89 -7.84 -19.25
CA ALA A 22 -3.80 -6.49 -19.79
C ALA A 22 -4.53 -5.44 -18.92
N SER A 23 -5.62 -5.84 -18.24
CA SER A 23 -6.38 -4.97 -17.34
C SER A 23 -5.56 -4.61 -16.10
N VAL A 24 -5.02 -5.61 -15.40
CA VAL A 24 -4.20 -5.39 -14.19
C VAL A 24 -2.94 -4.60 -14.54
N GLN A 25 -2.25 -4.98 -15.62
CA GLN A 25 -1.04 -4.28 -16.06
C GLN A 25 -1.29 -2.82 -16.44
N ALA A 26 -2.42 -2.50 -17.09
CA ALA A 26 -2.77 -1.12 -17.41
C ALA A 26 -3.07 -0.29 -16.15
N ILE A 27 -3.78 -0.85 -15.18
CA ILE A 27 -4.08 -0.18 -13.90
C ILE A 27 -2.77 0.10 -13.13
N LEU A 28 -1.84 -0.86 -13.10
CA LEU A 28 -0.53 -0.67 -12.47
C LEU A 28 0.30 0.42 -13.15
N ASP A 29 0.26 0.56 -14.49
CA ASP A 29 0.93 1.68 -15.17
C ASP A 29 0.29 3.03 -14.81
N TRP A 30 -1.04 3.11 -14.67
CA TRP A 30 -1.69 4.32 -14.18
C TRP A 30 -1.28 4.65 -12.74
N GLN A 31 -1.26 3.65 -11.86
CA GLN A 31 -0.80 3.81 -10.48
C GLN A 31 0.65 4.31 -10.43
N ARG A 32 1.54 3.72 -11.23
CA ARG A 32 2.95 4.13 -11.34
C ARG A 32 3.09 5.59 -11.80
N ARG A 33 2.34 6.00 -12.84
CA ARG A 33 2.35 7.38 -13.34
C ARG A 33 1.88 8.37 -12.28
N THR A 34 0.84 8.01 -11.51
CA THR A 34 0.32 8.84 -10.42
C THR A 34 1.34 8.97 -9.30
N MET A 35 1.96 7.86 -8.87
CA MET A 35 3.06 7.89 -7.90
C MET A 35 4.22 8.78 -8.37
N GLU A 36 4.64 8.63 -9.63
CA GLU A 36 5.73 9.40 -10.22
C GLU A 36 5.42 10.91 -10.23
N MET A 37 4.21 11.30 -10.62
CA MET A 37 3.74 12.69 -10.57
C MET A 37 3.83 13.23 -9.14
N MET A 38 3.27 12.51 -8.17
CA MET A 38 3.25 12.95 -6.76
C MET A 38 4.66 13.09 -6.19
N TYR A 39 5.56 12.14 -6.48
CA TYR A 39 6.95 12.22 -6.00
C TYR A 39 7.74 13.34 -6.67
N LYS A 40 7.52 13.60 -7.97
CA LYS A 40 8.11 14.77 -8.65
C LYS A 40 7.71 16.06 -7.98
N ASP A 41 6.45 16.22 -7.60
CA ASP A 41 5.97 17.42 -6.89
C ASP A 41 6.64 17.58 -5.51
N VAL A 42 6.75 16.50 -4.73
CA VAL A 42 7.45 16.51 -3.43
C VAL A 42 8.92 16.91 -3.60
N ILE A 43 9.63 16.32 -4.57
CA ILE A 43 11.05 16.59 -4.80
C ILE A 43 11.28 18.00 -5.33
N GLN A 44 10.42 18.51 -6.22
CA GLN A 44 10.50 19.90 -6.66
C GLN A 44 10.31 20.88 -5.50
N ALA A 45 9.40 20.57 -4.56
CA ALA A 45 9.22 21.37 -3.35
C ALA A 45 10.47 21.36 -2.45
N PHE A 46 11.19 20.23 -2.36
CA PHE A 46 12.46 20.15 -1.64
C PHE A 46 13.55 20.99 -2.31
N GLN A 47 13.70 20.86 -3.63
CA GLN A 47 14.68 21.61 -4.43
C GLN A 47 14.46 23.13 -4.29
N ALA A 48 13.21 23.59 -4.36
CA ALA A 48 12.85 25.01 -4.17
C ALA A 48 13.21 25.55 -2.78
N ARG A 49 13.43 24.68 -1.79
CA ARG A 49 13.78 25.03 -0.41
C ARG A 49 15.21 24.62 -0.03
N GLY A 50 15.98 24.02 -0.94
CA GLY A 50 17.32 23.50 -0.64
C GLY A 50 17.32 22.36 0.38
N ILE A 51 16.23 21.59 0.48
CA ILE A 51 16.11 20.44 1.37
C ILE A 51 16.68 19.21 0.66
N GLN A 52 17.50 18.43 1.36
CA GLN A 52 17.95 17.11 0.94
C GLN A 52 17.44 16.08 1.94
N ASP A 53 16.36 15.39 1.58
CA ASP A 53 15.74 14.38 2.44
C ASP A 53 15.08 13.28 1.59
N ASP A 54 14.75 12.14 2.21
CA ASP A 54 14.01 11.06 1.56
C ASP A 54 12.53 11.47 1.38
N PRO A 55 12.01 11.58 0.14
CA PRO A 55 10.62 11.96 -0.10
C PRO A 55 9.62 10.96 0.52
N ARG A 56 10.04 9.72 0.80
CA ARG A 56 9.23 8.70 1.48
C ARG A 56 8.98 9.00 2.95
N LYS A 57 9.66 9.99 3.54
CA LYS A 57 9.29 10.54 4.86
C LYS A 57 8.07 11.44 4.82
N TYR A 58 7.55 11.77 3.63
CA TYR A 58 6.43 12.69 3.44
C TYR A 58 5.28 12.05 2.67
N LEU A 59 5.59 11.15 1.72
CA LEU A 59 4.63 10.35 0.98
C LEU A 59 5.14 8.92 0.88
N THR A 60 4.45 7.96 1.49
CA THR A 60 4.86 6.56 1.50
C THR A 60 3.72 5.63 1.09
N PHE A 61 4.06 4.62 0.29
CA PHE A 61 3.14 3.64 -0.26
C PHE A 61 3.45 2.24 0.28
N PHE A 62 2.39 1.52 0.64
CA PHE A 62 2.44 0.16 1.16
C PHE A 62 1.46 -0.74 0.42
N CYS A 63 1.70 -2.05 0.53
CA CYS A 63 0.69 -3.06 0.31
C CYS A 63 0.63 -4.00 1.52
N VAL A 64 -0.24 -5.02 1.47
CA VAL A 64 -0.45 -5.93 2.58
C VAL A 64 -0.24 -7.37 2.11
N GLY A 65 0.44 -8.18 2.91
CA GLY A 65 0.71 -9.58 2.60
C GLY A 65 0.80 -10.44 3.85
N ASN A 66 0.67 -11.74 3.66
CA ASN A 66 0.90 -12.73 4.71
C ASN A 66 1.77 -13.88 4.20
N ARG A 67 2.46 -14.52 5.12
CA ARG A 67 3.31 -15.67 4.86
C ARG A 67 3.33 -16.58 6.09
N GLU A 68 3.01 -17.86 5.91
CA GLU A 68 2.75 -18.77 7.02
C GLU A 68 3.52 -20.09 6.87
N VAL A 69 4.26 -20.48 7.91
CA VAL A 69 4.89 -21.80 7.93
C VAL A 69 3.82 -22.89 7.89
N LYS A 70 4.12 -24.00 7.22
CA LYS A 70 3.24 -25.17 7.23
C LYS A 70 3.21 -25.77 8.64
N LYS A 71 2.02 -25.93 9.22
CA LYS A 71 1.84 -26.48 10.57
C LYS A 71 1.34 -27.92 10.54
N SER A 72 1.67 -28.69 11.57
CA SER A 72 1.17 -30.05 11.73
C SER A 72 -0.36 -30.04 11.86
N GLY A 73 -1.06 -30.86 11.08
CA GLY A 73 -2.52 -30.92 11.05
C GLY A 73 -3.20 -29.86 10.20
N GLU A 74 -2.44 -29.06 9.44
CA GLU A 74 -3.00 -28.17 8.41
C GLU A 74 -3.71 -29.00 7.31
N TYR A 75 -4.68 -28.38 6.64
CA TYR A 75 -5.39 -28.99 5.53
C TYR A 75 -4.44 -29.37 4.39
N GLU A 76 -4.58 -30.59 3.88
CA GLU A 76 -3.87 -31.09 2.71
C GLU A 76 -4.85 -31.18 1.52
N PRO A 77 -4.65 -30.41 0.44
CA PRO A 77 -5.51 -30.48 -0.73
C PRO A 77 -5.31 -31.81 -1.47
N SER A 78 -6.40 -32.36 -2.02
CA SER A 78 -6.38 -33.62 -2.78
C SER A 78 -5.78 -33.47 -4.18
N GLN A 79 -5.69 -32.24 -4.68
CA GLN A 79 -5.14 -31.88 -5.98
C GLN A 79 -4.03 -30.87 -5.80
N GLN A 80 -3.07 -30.90 -6.72
CA GLN A 80 -1.95 -29.96 -6.76
C GLN A 80 -2.14 -28.99 -7.93
N PRO A 81 -1.63 -27.75 -7.83
CA PRO A 81 -1.59 -26.82 -8.94
C PRO A 81 -0.82 -27.38 -10.14
N GLU A 82 -1.12 -26.85 -11.33
CA GLU A 82 -0.34 -27.12 -12.53
C GLU A 82 1.16 -26.76 -12.30
N PRO A 83 2.10 -27.57 -12.81
CA PRO A 83 3.53 -27.26 -12.74
C PRO A 83 3.84 -25.88 -13.36
N ASP A 84 4.83 -25.19 -12.79
CA ASP A 84 5.29 -23.87 -13.24
C ASP A 84 4.20 -22.76 -13.32
N SER A 85 3.07 -22.98 -12.64
CA SER A 85 2.03 -21.95 -12.47
C SER A 85 2.34 -21.01 -11.30
N ASP A 86 1.78 -19.81 -11.37
CA ASP A 86 1.81 -18.82 -10.29
C ASP A 86 1.19 -19.40 -9.01
N TYR A 87 0.12 -20.18 -9.17
CA TYR A 87 -0.52 -20.87 -8.05
C TYR A 87 0.45 -21.86 -7.39
N GLY A 88 1.15 -22.69 -8.18
CA GLY A 88 2.15 -23.62 -7.65
C GLY A 88 3.28 -22.91 -6.90
N ARG A 89 3.81 -21.81 -7.47
CA ARG A 89 4.87 -21.02 -6.82
C ARG A 89 4.40 -20.37 -5.52
N ALA A 90 3.24 -19.71 -5.51
CA ALA A 90 2.70 -19.08 -4.31
C ALA A 90 2.38 -20.11 -3.20
N GLN A 91 1.81 -21.26 -3.58
CA GLN A 91 1.53 -22.34 -2.63
C GLN A 91 2.82 -22.90 -2.02
N ALA A 92 3.87 -23.09 -2.81
CA ALA A 92 5.17 -23.57 -2.34
C ALA A 92 5.89 -22.52 -1.48
N ALA A 93 5.86 -21.25 -1.87
CA ALA A 93 6.47 -20.13 -1.15
C ALA A 93 5.69 -19.72 0.10
N ARG A 94 4.47 -20.24 0.26
CA ARG A 94 3.60 -20.09 1.44
C ARG A 94 3.20 -18.64 1.72
N ARG A 95 3.08 -17.83 0.67
CA ARG A 95 2.81 -16.40 0.77
C ARG A 95 1.76 -15.97 -0.25
N PHE A 96 1.03 -14.93 0.10
CA PHE A 96 0.17 -14.21 -0.85
C PHE A 96 -0.16 -12.82 -0.31
N MET A 97 -0.64 -11.93 -1.17
CA MET A 97 -1.15 -10.64 -0.70
C MET A 97 -2.40 -10.83 0.17
N ILE A 98 -2.56 -9.98 1.18
CA ILE A 98 -3.88 -9.72 1.77
C ILE A 98 -4.51 -8.62 0.93
N TYR A 99 -5.64 -8.91 0.31
CA TYR A 99 -6.21 -7.99 -0.67
C TYR A 99 -6.84 -6.78 0.02
N VAL A 100 -6.30 -5.60 -0.27
CA VAL A 100 -6.83 -4.32 0.21
C VAL A 100 -8.01 -3.92 -0.66
N HIS A 101 -9.21 -4.29 -0.20
CA HIS A 101 -10.46 -3.85 -0.82
C HIS A 101 -11.04 -2.58 -0.16
N ALA A 102 -10.39 -2.03 0.86
CA ALA A 102 -10.86 -0.86 1.58
C ALA A 102 -10.92 0.39 0.68
N LYS A 103 -11.94 1.23 0.89
CA LYS A 103 -12.03 2.59 0.34
C LYS A 103 -12.30 3.55 1.48
N MET A 104 -11.23 3.95 2.14
CA MET A 104 -11.26 4.68 3.40
C MET A 104 -10.10 5.68 3.45
N MET A 105 -10.35 6.81 4.10
CA MET A 105 -9.33 7.83 4.39
C MET A 105 -9.56 8.37 5.79
N ILE A 106 -8.49 8.46 6.59
CA ILE A 106 -8.47 9.13 7.89
C ILE A 106 -7.60 10.36 7.77
N VAL A 107 -8.08 11.49 8.28
CA VAL A 107 -7.38 12.77 8.30
C VAL A 107 -7.28 13.25 9.75
N ASP A 108 -6.05 13.55 10.17
CA ASP A 108 -5.70 14.14 11.47
C ASP A 108 -6.26 13.42 12.71
N ASP A 109 -6.54 12.12 12.59
CA ASP A 109 -7.23 11.29 13.60
C ASP A 109 -8.63 11.82 14.01
N GLU A 110 -9.20 12.80 13.30
CA GLU A 110 -10.46 13.47 13.65
C GLU A 110 -11.59 13.31 12.62
N TYR A 111 -11.25 13.04 11.35
CA TYR A 111 -12.20 12.88 10.26
C TYR A 111 -11.93 11.58 9.51
N ILE A 112 -12.99 10.87 9.15
CA ILE A 112 -12.92 9.63 8.38
C ILE A 112 -13.93 9.64 7.24
N ILE A 113 -13.52 9.13 6.08
CA ILE A 113 -14.43 8.74 4.99
C ILE A 113 -14.39 7.23 4.88
N VAL A 114 -15.56 6.60 4.79
CA VAL A 114 -15.71 5.16 4.47
C VAL A 114 -16.79 5.02 3.40
N GLY A 115 -16.52 4.23 2.35
CA GLY A 115 -17.49 4.04 1.27
C GLY A 115 -17.11 2.93 0.30
N SER A 116 -17.71 3.00 -0.89
CA SER A 116 -17.46 2.10 -2.01
C SER A 116 -16.48 2.67 -3.06
N ALA A 117 -16.33 4.01 -3.10
CA ALA A 117 -15.56 4.71 -4.13
C ALA A 117 -14.05 4.48 -4.05
N ASN A 118 -13.47 3.85 -5.06
CA ASN A 118 -12.01 3.74 -5.21
C ASN A 118 -11.38 5.10 -5.56
N ILE A 119 -10.08 5.27 -5.32
CA ILE A 119 -9.33 6.46 -5.80
C ILE A 119 -8.95 6.25 -7.28
N ASN A 120 -9.95 6.31 -8.14
CA ASN A 120 -9.82 6.20 -9.59
C ASN A 120 -10.95 6.98 -10.29
N GLN A 121 -10.83 7.24 -11.58
CA GLN A 121 -11.83 7.97 -12.35
C GLN A 121 -13.17 7.23 -12.38
N ARG A 122 -13.17 5.89 -12.54
CA ARG A 122 -14.40 5.07 -12.49
C ARG A 122 -15.31 5.40 -11.30
N SER A 123 -14.74 5.53 -10.11
CA SER A 123 -15.47 5.83 -8.88
C SER A 123 -15.63 7.33 -8.61
N MET A 124 -14.64 8.16 -8.96
CA MET A 124 -14.61 9.59 -8.61
C MET A 124 -15.29 10.52 -9.64
N ASP A 125 -15.65 10.00 -10.81
CA ASP A 125 -16.28 10.78 -11.90
C ASP A 125 -17.72 11.22 -11.58
N GLY A 126 -18.48 10.37 -10.88
CA GLY A 126 -19.89 10.59 -10.56
C GLY A 126 -20.88 10.23 -11.68
N ALA A 127 -20.41 10.03 -12.92
CA ALA A 127 -21.24 9.59 -14.05
C ALA A 127 -20.75 8.26 -14.70
N ARG A 128 -19.77 7.60 -14.07
CA ARG A 128 -19.32 6.25 -14.44
C ARG A 128 -20.00 5.20 -13.56
N ASP A 129 -19.34 4.75 -12.48
CA ASP A 129 -19.95 3.83 -11.53
C ASP A 129 -20.66 4.64 -10.43
N SER A 130 -21.81 4.14 -9.97
CA SER A 130 -22.54 4.76 -8.86
C SER A 130 -21.88 4.36 -7.54
N GLU A 131 -21.45 5.34 -6.76
CA GLU A 131 -20.78 5.14 -5.49
C GLU A 131 -21.53 5.79 -4.32
N ILE A 132 -21.26 5.30 -3.11
CA ILE A 132 -21.72 5.93 -1.88
C ILE A 132 -20.58 5.97 -0.86
N ALA A 133 -20.47 7.07 -0.14
CA ALA A 133 -19.53 7.24 0.95
C ALA A 133 -20.15 8.08 2.06
N MET A 134 -19.74 7.80 3.30
CA MET A 134 -20.05 8.64 4.45
C MET A 134 -18.78 9.31 4.94
N GLY A 135 -18.90 10.56 5.36
CA GLY A 135 -17.86 11.30 6.04
C GLY A 135 -18.32 11.62 7.46
N ALA A 136 -17.46 11.40 8.44
CA ALA A 136 -17.80 11.63 9.84
C ALA A 136 -16.61 12.15 10.66
N TYR A 137 -16.96 12.89 11.71
CA TYR A 137 -16.07 13.33 12.77
C TYR A 137 -16.83 13.36 14.09
N GLN A 138 -16.09 13.39 15.20
CA GLN A 138 -16.67 13.55 16.53
C GLN A 138 -16.46 14.99 17.01
N PRO A 139 -17.53 15.81 17.20
CA PRO A 139 -17.40 17.24 17.48
C PRO A 139 -16.58 17.59 18.73
N TYR A 140 -16.48 16.67 19.69
CA TYR A 140 -15.73 16.84 20.94
C TYR A 140 -14.33 16.20 20.92
N HIS A 141 -13.90 15.65 19.77
CA HIS A 141 -12.59 14.99 19.59
C HIS A 141 -11.86 15.54 18.35
N LEU A 142 -11.80 16.88 18.24
CA LEU A 142 -11.08 17.56 17.16
C LEU A 142 -9.62 17.86 17.54
N ALA A 143 -8.73 17.84 16.54
CA ALA A 143 -7.30 18.09 16.61
C ALA A 143 -6.90 19.58 16.73
N ALA A 144 -7.87 20.49 16.89
CA ALA A 144 -7.64 21.94 16.81
C ALA A 144 -6.82 22.54 17.97
N ARG A 145 -6.92 21.97 19.19
CA ARG A 145 -6.20 22.46 20.40
C ARG A 145 -5.37 21.40 21.08
N GLN A 146 -5.77 20.15 20.91
CA GLN A 146 -5.14 18.96 21.47
C GLN A 146 -5.30 17.83 20.45
N PRO A 147 -4.43 16.82 20.44
CA PRO A 147 -4.58 15.70 19.52
C PRO A 147 -5.95 15.02 19.64
N ALA A 148 -6.56 14.66 18.51
CA ALA A 148 -7.81 13.91 18.49
C ALA A 148 -7.61 12.51 19.09
N ARG A 149 -8.43 12.15 20.09
CA ARG A 149 -8.38 10.86 20.82
C ARG A 149 -9.76 10.24 20.97
N GLY A 150 -10.54 10.31 19.89
CA GLY A 150 -11.85 9.68 19.78
C GLY A 150 -11.78 8.29 19.15
N ASP A 151 -12.91 7.84 18.64
CA ASP A 151 -13.09 6.54 17.97
C ASP A 151 -12.25 6.44 16.69
N ILE A 152 -12.08 7.55 15.95
CA ILE A 152 -11.29 7.57 14.71
C ILE A 152 -9.81 7.30 15.01
N HIS A 153 -9.25 7.96 16.03
CA HIS A 153 -7.90 7.67 16.54
C HIS A 153 -7.76 6.20 16.97
N GLY A 154 -8.69 5.70 17.78
CA GLY A 154 -8.68 4.32 18.25
C GLY A 154 -8.76 3.31 17.10
N PHE A 155 -9.62 3.56 16.13
CA PHE A 155 -9.77 2.73 14.94
C PHE A 155 -8.50 2.72 14.08
N ARG A 156 -7.89 3.89 13.85
CA ARG A 156 -6.63 4.01 13.12
C ARG A 156 -5.49 3.26 13.83
N MET A 157 -5.38 3.39 15.15
CA MET A 157 -4.42 2.62 15.96
C MET A 157 -4.68 1.11 15.89
N SER A 158 -5.95 0.68 15.85
CA SER A 158 -6.32 -0.74 15.70
C SER A 158 -5.90 -1.30 14.34
N LEU A 159 -6.12 -0.55 13.25
CA LEU A 159 -5.65 -0.94 11.90
C LEU A 159 -4.12 -1.00 11.84
N TRP A 160 -3.44 -0.04 12.47
CA TRP A 160 -1.99 -0.05 12.55
C TRP A 160 -1.48 -1.25 13.35
N TYR A 161 -2.15 -1.63 14.45
CA TYR A 161 -1.82 -2.85 15.18
C TYR A 161 -2.00 -4.10 14.31
N GLU A 162 -3.10 -4.20 13.56
CA GLU A 162 -3.34 -5.29 12.62
C GLU A 162 -2.23 -5.41 11.56
N HIS A 163 -1.85 -4.30 10.94
CA HIS A 163 -0.89 -4.31 9.84
C HIS A 163 0.57 -4.35 10.30
N LEU A 164 0.91 -3.74 11.44
CA LEU A 164 2.28 -3.70 11.95
C LEU A 164 2.57 -4.83 12.95
N GLY A 165 1.55 -5.54 13.44
CA GLY A 165 1.68 -6.57 14.48
C GLY A 165 2.07 -6.03 15.86
N MET A 166 2.10 -4.70 16.03
CA MET A 166 2.53 -4.05 17.28
C MET A 166 1.95 -2.64 17.41
N LEU A 167 1.93 -2.14 18.66
CA LEU A 167 1.72 -0.74 18.98
C LEU A 167 3.05 -0.12 19.43
N ASP A 168 3.17 1.18 19.21
CA ASP A 168 4.34 1.97 19.59
C ASP A 168 3.92 3.41 19.85
N ASP A 169 4.55 4.07 20.82
CA ASP A 169 4.22 5.45 21.21
C ASP A 169 4.40 6.45 20.06
N SER A 170 5.31 6.18 19.12
CA SER A 170 5.48 7.04 17.93
C SER A 170 4.24 7.06 17.04
N PHE A 171 3.45 5.98 17.01
CA PHE A 171 2.24 5.86 16.18
C PHE A 171 1.10 6.76 16.65
N VAL A 172 1.21 7.33 17.85
CA VAL A 172 0.26 8.28 18.43
C VAL A 172 0.33 9.66 17.73
N ARG A 173 1.41 9.92 16.99
CA ARG A 173 1.65 11.14 16.19
C ARG A 173 2.10 10.75 14.77
N PRO A 174 1.17 10.34 13.89
CA PRO A 174 1.49 9.84 12.55
C PRO A 174 2.15 10.91 11.66
N GLU A 175 1.98 12.19 11.96
CA GLU A 175 2.67 13.26 11.27
C GLU A 175 4.17 13.25 11.55
N SER A 176 4.63 12.78 12.71
CA SER A 176 6.03 12.91 13.17
C SER A 176 7.04 12.15 12.28
N GLU A 177 8.27 12.66 12.21
CA GLU A 177 9.35 12.00 11.46
C GLU A 177 9.71 10.64 12.07
N GLU A 178 9.73 10.53 13.39
CA GLU A 178 9.98 9.27 14.10
C GLU A 178 8.96 8.19 13.68
N CYS A 179 7.68 8.56 13.59
CA CYS A 179 6.62 7.65 13.21
C CYS A 179 6.81 7.11 11.80
N VAL A 180 6.94 7.98 10.80
CA VAL A 180 7.08 7.53 9.40
C VAL A 180 8.34 6.70 9.19
N GLN A 181 9.44 7.05 9.85
CA GLN A 181 10.70 6.30 9.76
C GLN A 181 10.52 4.90 10.37
N LYS A 182 9.87 4.79 11.53
CA LYS A 182 9.60 3.50 12.16
C LYS A 182 8.66 2.63 11.31
N VAL A 183 7.58 3.21 10.79
CA VAL A 183 6.64 2.49 9.90
C VAL A 183 7.35 2.01 8.63
N ASN A 184 8.10 2.88 7.96
CA ASN A 184 8.85 2.51 6.76
C ASN A 184 9.88 1.40 7.06
N THR A 185 10.60 1.49 8.18
CA THR A 185 11.60 0.48 8.57
C THR A 185 10.97 -0.88 8.84
N ILE A 186 9.81 -0.90 9.51
CA ILE A 186 9.06 -2.15 9.75
C ILE A 186 8.58 -2.73 8.42
N ALA A 187 8.04 -1.89 7.53
CA ALA A 187 7.51 -2.31 6.25
C ALA A 187 8.58 -2.78 5.25
N ASP A 188 9.77 -2.17 5.26
CA ASP A 188 10.96 -2.64 4.53
C ASP A 188 11.35 -4.05 5.04
N ARG A 189 11.47 -4.22 6.36
CA ARG A 189 11.79 -5.53 6.96
C ARG A 189 10.76 -6.61 6.64
N TYR A 190 9.47 -6.26 6.67
CA TYR A 190 8.41 -7.22 6.33
C TYR A 190 8.38 -7.55 4.85
N TRP A 191 8.69 -6.59 3.96
CA TRP A 191 8.92 -6.88 2.56
C TRP A 191 10.06 -7.88 2.36
N ASP A 192 11.20 -7.69 3.04
CA ASP A 192 12.34 -8.63 2.94
C ASP A 192 11.94 -10.05 3.37
N LEU A 193 11.23 -10.20 4.49
CA LEU A 193 10.72 -11.49 4.96
C LEU A 193 9.66 -12.10 4.04
N PHE A 194 8.80 -11.27 3.45
CA PHE A 194 7.79 -11.71 2.49
C PHE A 194 8.44 -12.20 1.20
N ALA A 195 9.44 -11.47 0.69
CA ALA A 195 10.10 -11.71 -0.59
C ALA A 195 11.20 -12.79 -0.53
N ALA A 196 11.77 -13.08 0.65
CA ALA A 196 12.83 -14.08 0.83
C ALA A 196 12.47 -15.47 0.25
N GLU A 197 13.46 -16.20 -0.25
CA GLU A 197 13.26 -17.58 -0.72
C GLU A 197 12.94 -18.52 0.44
N GLU A 198 13.68 -18.40 1.55
CA GLU A 198 13.51 -19.23 2.74
C GLU A 198 12.38 -18.72 3.65
N LEU A 199 11.73 -19.64 4.36
CA LEU A 199 10.68 -19.36 5.33
C LEU A 199 10.96 -20.06 6.66
N GLU A 200 11.38 -19.29 7.67
CA GLU A 200 11.67 -19.81 9.01
C GLU A 200 10.48 -19.66 9.99
N ARG A 201 9.65 -18.63 9.81
CA ARG A 201 8.56 -18.25 10.73
C ARG A 201 7.46 -17.49 9.99
N ASP A 202 6.28 -17.46 10.59
CA ASP A 202 5.16 -16.62 10.13
C ASP A 202 5.59 -15.15 10.04
N LEU A 203 5.00 -14.41 9.10
CA LEU A 203 5.24 -12.98 8.95
C LEU A 203 4.75 -12.25 10.23
N PRO A 204 5.59 -11.43 10.89
CA PRO A 204 5.20 -10.86 12.19
C PRO A 204 4.10 -9.79 12.13
N GLY A 205 3.83 -9.26 10.95
CA GLY A 205 2.81 -8.27 10.63
C GLY A 205 2.66 -8.19 9.11
N HIS A 206 1.65 -7.49 8.64
CA HIS A 206 1.23 -7.60 7.24
C HIS A 206 1.62 -6.42 6.34
N LEU A 207 2.03 -5.29 6.92
CA LEU A 207 2.35 -4.08 6.15
C LEU A 207 3.68 -4.24 5.41
N LEU A 208 3.63 -4.23 4.09
CA LEU A 208 4.79 -4.33 3.22
C LEU A 208 5.04 -2.99 2.55
N ARG A 209 6.29 -2.56 2.43
CA ARG A 209 6.62 -1.46 1.52
C ARG A 209 6.13 -1.82 0.12
N TYR A 210 5.49 -0.88 -0.58
CA TYR A 210 5.11 -1.12 -1.97
C TYR A 210 6.40 -1.31 -2.80
N PRO A 211 6.50 -2.37 -3.63
CA PRO A 211 7.80 -2.87 -4.12
C PRO A 211 8.39 -2.07 -5.30
N VAL A 212 8.50 -0.75 -5.11
CA VAL A 212 9.08 0.20 -6.06
C VAL A 212 10.16 1.06 -5.38
N ALA A 213 11.07 1.56 -6.20
CA ALA A 213 12.04 2.58 -5.82
C ALA A 213 11.64 3.95 -6.38
N VAL A 214 12.09 4.99 -5.68
CA VAL A 214 11.93 6.39 -6.09
C VAL A 214 13.33 6.94 -6.34
N SER A 215 13.61 7.36 -7.58
CA SER A 215 14.86 8.00 -7.95
C SER A 215 14.99 9.42 -7.35
N SER A 216 16.19 10.01 -7.44
CA SER A 216 16.45 11.40 -7.03
C SER A 216 15.61 12.44 -7.77
N GLU A 217 15.08 12.08 -8.95
CA GLU A 217 14.23 12.94 -9.79
C GLU A 217 12.74 12.60 -9.67
N GLY A 218 12.36 11.65 -8.80
CA GLY A 218 10.97 11.25 -8.57
C GLY A 218 10.42 10.23 -9.56
N THR A 219 11.24 9.75 -10.50
CA THR A 219 10.90 8.63 -11.38
C THR A 219 10.74 7.36 -10.54
N ILE A 220 9.66 6.60 -10.81
CA ILE A 220 9.40 5.30 -10.19
C ILE A 220 10.15 4.21 -10.95
N THR A 221 10.95 3.43 -10.25
CA THR A 221 11.74 2.34 -10.80
C THR A 221 11.47 1.02 -10.07
N GLU A 222 11.90 -0.08 -10.66
CA GLU A 222 11.89 -1.41 -10.01
C GLU A 222 12.83 -1.40 -8.80
N LEU A 223 12.49 -2.18 -7.76
CA LEU A 223 13.48 -2.53 -6.75
C LEU A 223 14.52 -3.48 -7.36
N PRO A 224 15.80 -3.43 -6.94
CA PRO A 224 16.82 -4.35 -7.45
C PRO A 224 16.39 -5.81 -7.30
N GLY A 225 16.33 -6.54 -8.42
CA GLY A 225 15.91 -7.95 -8.45
C GLY A 225 14.39 -8.17 -8.41
N GLN A 226 13.58 -7.11 -8.42
CA GLN A 226 12.12 -7.20 -8.30
C GLN A 226 11.40 -6.58 -9.51
N GLU A 227 11.67 -7.14 -10.70
CA GLU A 227 10.94 -6.76 -11.93
C GLU A 227 9.47 -7.22 -11.86
N PHE A 228 9.23 -8.43 -11.33
CA PHE A 228 7.92 -9.06 -11.21
C PHE A 228 7.46 -9.15 -9.75
N PHE A 229 6.16 -9.25 -9.50
CA PHE A 229 5.70 -9.60 -8.15
C PHE A 229 6.17 -11.00 -7.76
N PRO A 230 6.46 -11.26 -6.47
CA PRO A 230 6.88 -12.59 -6.01
C PRO A 230 5.91 -13.67 -6.49
N ASP A 231 6.46 -14.77 -6.98
CA ASP A 231 5.74 -15.95 -7.50
C ASP A 231 4.97 -15.74 -8.82
N THR A 232 5.05 -14.57 -9.45
CA THR A 232 4.35 -14.24 -10.70
C THR A 232 5.32 -13.98 -11.87
N LYS A 233 4.77 -13.72 -13.06
CA LYS A 233 5.48 -13.12 -14.21
C LYS A 233 4.95 -11.72 -14.53
N ALA A 234 4.24 -11.12 -13.58
CA ALA A 234 3.58 -9.84 -13.74
C ALA A 234 4.46 -8.68 -13.29
N ARG A 235 4.71 -7.72 -14.18
CA ARG A 235 5.59 -6.58 -13.90
C ARG A 235 5.00 -5.73 -12.79
N VAL A 236 5.82 -5.36 -11.80
CA VAL A 236 5.39 -4.49 -10.70
C VAL A 236 4.98 -3.11 -11.20
N LEU A 237 5.72 -2.58 -12.18
CA LEU A 237 5.50 -1.26 -12.77
C LEU A 237 4.30 -1.20 -13.73
N GLY A 238 3.66 -2.32 -13.99
CA GLY A 238 2.59 -2.43 -14.99
C GLY A 238 3.11 -2.29 -16.42
N THR A 239 2.15 -2.33 -17.35
CA THR A 239 2.38 -2.17 -18.78
C THR A 239 1.19 -1.43 -19.37
N LYS A 240 1.44 -0.35 -20.11
CA LYS A 240 0.39 0.34 -20.86
C LYS A 240 -0.26 -0.65 -21.83
N SER A 241 -1.59 -0.72 -21.84
CA SER A 241 -2.33 -1.50 -22.84
C SER A 241 -2.45 -0.74 -24.16
N ASP A 242 -2.24 -1.45 -25.27
CA ASP A 242 -2.51 -0.95 -26.63
C ASP A 242 -3.95 -1.22 -27.10
N PHE A 243 -4.72 -2.01 -26.35
CA PHE A 243 -6.06 -2.48 -26.74
C PHE A 243 -7.16 -2.00 -25.80
N LEU A 244 -6.87 -1.81 -24.51
CA LEU A 244 -7.84 -1.33 -23.53
C LEU A 244 -7.85 0.21 -23.53
N PRO A 245 -8.97 0.86 -23.90
CA PRO A 245 -9.06 2.30 -23.82
C PRO A 245 -9.03 2.76 -22.35
N PRO A 246 -8.43 3.92 -22.04
CA PRO A 246 -8.28 4.40 -20.66
C PRO A 246 -9.59 4.45 -19.88
N ILE A 247 -10.73 4.73 -20.54
CA ILE A 247 -12.06 4.75 -19.90
C ILE A 247 -12.43 3.46 -19.16
N LEU A 248 -11.83 2.32 -19.51
CA LEU A 248 -12.07 1.04 -18.82
C LEU A 248 -11.14 0.81 -17.63
N THR A 249 -9.95 1.41 -17.65
CA THR A 249 -8.85 1.11 -16.72
C THR A 249 -8.47 2.28 -15.81
N THR A 250 -9.11 3.45 -15.98
CA THR A 250 -8.90 4.63 -15.13
C THR A 250 -10.02 4.86 -14.14
#